data_AF-D3HLY7-F1
#
_entry.id   AF-D3HLY7-F1
#
_cell.length_a   1.000
_cell.length_b   1.000
_cell.length_c   1.000
_cell.angle_alpha   90.00
_cell.angle_beta   90.00
_cell.angle_gamma   90.00
#
_symmetry.space_group_name_H-M   'P 1'
#
loop_
_entity.id
_entity.type
_entity.pdbx_description
1 polymer ?
#
loop_
_entity_poly.entity_id
_entity_poly.type
_entity_poly.pdbx_seq_one_letter_code
_entity_poly.pdbx_strand_id
1 'polypeptide(L)'
;MLKKDAQFIKNELELDRLYALKERSDAENYQIISFCVMNIRTLEKYPLINCDDDTQLELLTLRGDYYLSLFKTLSEIKNPTKEDISDRLKYGEIAYEYHPEDVKKIEQEFQLTEAKLNLDEDFSLALYLNELERKGEPTEKLEQKETHCEGQEQNEILIVEPEHEEKHPPQELERNGTRLEEQEQNDDLDELERNEEIVLIDSSQEKAVHSNKVSPLKQEDIKKNYHNALFDWAKGLHPDVLERYINKIIDKKYTPLLPTFSFRQRTEPVKEYLRMSKNDRGDNRLAYILSSGSQEDGALNQLLVKGLTPLILRKQSIPGIALAIQNKSFEQNIVEITRDVVSFAKKDNRFTHTFSDMGNSLVYRAIYEWVDSLTEKSFQSLIKSSLKQYETKIWGGYWGSSKRIEVEGYLKENCNSKALAMIFMNNIEIPALNECLFTKIIEAIKKEFISGEYPKMHQDLKYKLIADFNLKEHKDFYLTNLRMHHETIAAAAKNSHSVALNNLV
;
A
#
# COMPACT_ATOMS: atom_id res chain seq x y z
N MET A 1 16.47 25.80 10.46
CA MET A 1 17.17 25.92 9.15
C MET A 1 16.33 26.71 8.14
N LEU A 2 15.05 26.38 7.96
CA LEU A 2 14.08 27.17 7.15
C LEU A 2 13.99 28.65 7.54
N LYS A 3 14.11 28.97 8.84
CA LYS A 3 14.19 30.35 9.37
C LYS A 3 15.40 31.16 8.87
N LYS A 4 16.28 30.58 8.04
CA LYS A 4 17.38 31.29 7.37
C LYS A 4 17.17 31.41 5.86
N ASP A 5 16.18 30.72 5.28
CA ASP A 5 15.83 30.85 3.87
C ASP A 5 14.97 32.10 3.69
N ALA A 6 15.57 33.15 3.12
CA ALA A 6 14.91 34.44 2.94
C ALA A 6 13.66 34.36 2.05
N GLN A 7 13.65 33.46 1.06
CA GLN A 7 12.48 33.28 0.18
C GLN A 7 11.35 32.59 0.92
N PHE A 8 11.66 31.55 1.70
CA PHE A 8 10.67 30.86 2.53
C PHE A 8 10.01 31.82 3.52
N ILE A 9 10.81 32.60 4.26
CA ILE A 9 10.30 33.58 5.23
C ILE A 9 9.43 34.65 4.54
N LYS A 10 9.85 35.12 3.36
CA LYS A 10 9.08 36.10 2.60
C LYS A 10 7.72 35.52 2.17
N ASN A 11 7.70 34.27 1.72
CA ASN A 11 6.46 33.59 1.34
C ASN A 11 5.53 33.42 2.54
N GLU A 12 6.06 33.07 3.72
CA GLU A 12 5.27 32.95 4.95
C GLU A 12 4.60 34.26 5.35
N LEU A 13 5.36 35.37 5.33
CA LEU A 13 4.81 36.68 5.64
C LEU A 13 3.70 37.11 4.67
N GLU A 14 3.85 36.74 3.40
CA GLU A 14 2.84 37.05 2.38
C GLU A 14 1.61 36.14 2.51
N LEU A 15 1.80 34.87 2.87
CA LEU A 15 0.70 33.97 3.22
C LEU A 15 -0.09 34.48 4.40
N ASP A 16 0.57 34.91 5.48
CA ASP A 16 -0.08 35.52 6.65
C ASP A 16 -0.89 36.75 6.26
N ARG A 17 -0.34 37.62 5.39
CA ARG A 17 -1.03 38.80 4.86
C ARG A 17 -2.29 38.41 4.08
N LEU A 18 -2.20 37.40 3.21
CA LEU A 18 -3.29 36.96 2.35
C LEU A 18 -4.38 36.21 3.14
N TYR A 19 -4.03 35.43 4.18
CA TYR A 19 -5.01 34.78 5.05
C TYR A 19 -5.73 35.75 5.99
N ALA A 20 -5.14 36.93 6.28
CA ALA A 20 -5.79 37.97 7.06
C ALA A 20 -6.91 38.72 6.30
N LEU A 21 -7.01 38.53 4.98
CA LEU A 21 -8.07 39.14 4.17
C LEU A 21 -9.42 38.48 4.47
N LYS A 22 -10.42 39.31 4.80
CA LYS A 22 -11.79 38.84 5.11
C LYS A 22 -12.49 38.24 3.89
N GLU A 23 -12.24 38.80 2.71
CA GLU A 23 -12.74 38.33 1.42
C GLU A 23 -11.57 38.27 0.46
N ARG A 24 -11.46 37.16 -0.28
CA ARG A 24 -10.40 36.92 -1.26
C ARG A 24 -10.99 36.84 -2.66
N SER A 25 -10.32 37.51 -3.58
CA SER A 25 -10.49 37.34 -5.02
C SER A 25 -9.78 36.08 -5.50
N ASP A 26 -10.15 35.59 -6.69
CA ASP A 26 -9.46 34.46 -7.31
C ASP A 26 -7.96 34.77 -7.52
N ALA A 27 -7.60 36.02 -7.82
CA ALA A 27 -6.21 36.44 -7.96
C ALA A 27 -5.40 36.25 -6.67
N GLU A 28 -5.98 36.56 -5.51
CA GLU A 28 -5.35 36.33 -4.21
C GLU A 28 -5.27 34.84 -3.89
N ASN A 29 -6.28 34.05 -4.26
CA ASN A 29 -6.24 32.59 -4.15
C ASN A 29 -5.10 31.98 -4.97
N TYR A 30 -4.88 32.44 -6.22
CA TYR A 30 -3.74 31.99 -7.02
C TYR A 30 -2.38 32.41 -6.45
N GLN A 31 -2.29 33.56 -5.80
CA GLN A 31 -1.06 33.96 -5.09
C GLN A 31 -0.76 33.00 -3.92
N ILE A 32 -1.79 32.66 -3.14
CA ILE A 32 -1.66 31.67 -2.06
C ILE A 32 -1.17 30.34 -2.62
N ILE A 33 -1.81 29.84 -3.68
CA ILE A 33 -1.42 28.59 -4.34
C ILE A 33 0.05 28.62 -4.74
N SER A 34 0.49 29.71 -5.38
CA SER A 34 1.88 29.89 -5.79
C SER A 34 2.85 29.82 -4.62
N PHE A 35 2.58 30.55 -3.52
CA PHE A 35 3.45 30.56 -2.34
C PHE A 35 3.50 29.21 -1.63
N CYS A 36 2.36 28.52 -1.47
CA CYS A 36 2.32 27.17 -0.91
C CYS A 36 3.15 26.18 -1.74
N VAL A 37 2.99 26.18 -3.08
CA VAL A 37 3.77 25.32 -3.98
C VAL A 37 5.27 25.63 -3.88
N MET A 38 5.65 26.91 -3.80
CA MET A 38 7.05 27.29 -3.61
C MET A 38 7.61 26.78 -2.28
N ASN A 39 6.85 26.90 -1.18
CA ASN A 39 7.29 26.45 0.14
C ASN A 39 7.38 24.92 0.23
N ILE A 40 6.43 24.18 -0.35
CA ILE A 40 6.50 22.71 -0.47
C ILE A 40 7.77 22.29 -1.22
N ARG A 41 8.08 22.92 -2.37
CA ARG A 41 9.32 22.63 -3.12
C ARG A 41 10.57 22.93 -2.31
N THR A 42 10.55 23.95 -1.47
CA THR A 42 11.65 24.27 -0.57
C THR A 42 11.79 23.19 0.50
N LEU A 43 10.69 22.75 1.13
CA LEU A 43 10.67 21.64 2.09
C LEU A 43 11.20 20.34 1.49
N GLU A 44 10.81 20.00 0.27
CA GLU A 44 11.24 18.78 -0.43
C GLU A 44 12.74 18.71 -0.72
N LYS A 45 13.43 19.86 -0.79
CA LYS A 45 14.89 19.91 -0.94
C LYS A 45 15.63 19.55 0.35
N TYR A 46 14.94 19.52 1.49
CA TYR A 46 15.56 19.16 2.76
C TYR A 46 15.48 17.65 2.97
N PRO A 47 16.63 16.96 3.06
CA PRO A 47 16.64 15.52 3.31
C PRO A 47 16.24 15.25 4.76
N LEU A 48 15.01 14.76 4.97
CA LEU A 48 14.45 14.45 6.29
C LEU A 48 15.34 13.48 7.09
N ILE A 49 16.05 12.57 6.41
CA ILE A 49 16.95 11.57 7.02
C ILE A 49 18.09 12.17 7.86
N ASN A 50 18.40 13.46 7.66
CA ASN A 50 19.47 14.14 8.39
C ASN A 50 18.95 14.99 9.57
N CYS A 51 17.65 14.99 9.82
CA CYS A 51 17.01 15.70 10.92
C CYS A 51 16.76 14.74 12.09
N ASP A 52 16.78 15.26 13.32
CA ASP A 52 16.21 14.54 14.46
C ASP A 52 14.70 14.33 14.30
N ASP A 53 14.15 13.35 15.02
CA ASP A 53 12.75 12.92 14.88
C ASP A 53 11.75 14.07 15.10
N ASP A 54 12.03 14.95 16.08
CA ASP A 54 11.17 16.11 16.38
C ASP A 54 11.15 17.09 15.19
N THR A 55 12.32 17.38 14.62
CA THR A 55 12.44 18.22 13.43
C THR A 55 11.80 17.56 12.21
N GLN A 56 11.94 16.25 12.02
CA GLN A 56 11.27 15.53 10.93
C GLN A 56 9.74 15.64 11.04
N LEU A 57 9.21 15.47 12.25
CA LEU A 57 7.78 15.58 12.52
C LEU A 57 7.28 17.01 12.27
N GLU A 58 8.03 18.04 12.70
CA GLU A 58 7.69 19.46 12.45
C GLU A 58 7.65 19.74 10.95
N LEU A 59 8.64 19.27 10.18
CA LEU A 59 8.70 19.46 8.73
C LEU A 59 7.57 18.72 7.99
N LEU A 60 7.23 17.51 8.42
CA LEU A 60 6.12 16.74 7.84
C LEU A 60 4.76 17.39 8.16
N THR A 61 4.58 17.86 9.38
CA THR A 61 3.37 18.59 9.80
C THR A 61 3.19 19.85 8.96
N LEU A 62 4.24 20.67 8.86
CA LEU A 62 4.23 21.90 8.07
C LEU A 62 3.96 21.63 6.58
N ARG A 63 4.48 20.53 6.03
CA ARG A 63 4.18 20.11 4.66
C ARG A 63 2.69 19.75 4.50
N GLY A 64 2.14 19.00 5.45
CA GLY A 64 0.72 18.67 5.52
C GLY A 64 -0.16 19.91 5.53
N ASP A 65 0.20 20.92 6.32
CA ASP A 65 -0.53 22.19 6.43
C ASP A 65 -0.60 22.93 5.08
N TYR A 66 0.50 22.97 4.32
CA TYR A 66 0.48 23.58 2.98
C TYR A 66 -0.39 22.82 1.99
N TYR A 67 -0.39 21.48 2.00
CA TYR A 67 -1.27 20.71 1.12
C TYR A 67 -2.74 20.92 1.47
N LEU A 68 -3.08 20.95 2.77
CA LEU A 68 -4.43 21.28 3.23
C LEU A 68 -4.83 22.68 2.77
N SER A 69 -3.91 23.63 2.86
CA SER A 69 -4.16 25.00 2.42
C SER A 69 -4.36 25.11 0.91
N LEU A 70 -3.57 24.40 0.10
CA LEU A 70 -3.78 24.29 -1.34
C LEU A 70 -5.17 23.75 -1.67
N PHE A 71 -5.55 22.64 -1.03
CA PHE A 71 -6.86 22.02 -1.23
C PHE A 71 -8.00 22.99 -0.88
N LYS A 72 -7.90 23.65 0.27
CA LYS A 72 -8.88 24.64 0.73
C LYS A 72 -8.98 25.81 -0.25
N THR A 73 -7.86 26.42 -0.61
CA THR A 73 -7.83 27.60 -1.51
C THR A 73 -8.36 27.27 -2.91
N LEU A 74 -8.02 26.10 -3.47
CA LEU A 74 -8.57 25.65 -4.75
C LEU A 74 -10.08 25.40 -4.69
N SER A 75 -10.59 24.96 -3.53
CA SER A 75 -12.02 24.77 -3.31
C SER A 75 -12.81 26.08 -3.20
N GLU A 76 -12.13 27.20 -2.95
CA GLU A 76 -12.73 28.53 -2.83
C GLU A 76 -12.72 29.34 -4.14
N ILE A 77 -12.08 28.83 -5.21
CA ILE A 77 -12.10 29.48 -6.52
C ILE A 77 -13.52 29.40 -7.10
N LYS A 78 -14.09 30.55 -7.47
CA LYS A 78 -15.50 30.63 -7.90
C LYS A 78 -15.73 30.02 -9.28
N ASN A 79 -14.77 30.20 -10.19
CA ASN A 79 -14.84 29.71 -11.57
C ASN A 79 -13.61 28.87 -11.87
N PRO A 80 -13.50 27.66 -11.29
CA PRO A 80 -12.30 26.85 -11.44
C PRO A 80 -12.15 26.38 -12.89
N THR A 81 -10.92 26.45 -13.39
CA THR A 81 -10.55 25.82 -14.65
C THR A 81 -10.50 24.29 -14.48
N LYS A 82 -10.40 23.55 -15.59
CA LYS A 82 -10.19 22.10 -15.55
C LYS A 82 -8.92 21.71 -14.79
N GLU A 83 -7.87 22.54 -14.90
CA GLU A 83 -6.62 22.34 -14.18
C GLU A 83 -6.81 22.54 -12.68
N ASP A 84 -7.55 23.56 -12.25
CA ASP A 84 -7.85 23.80 -10.83
C ASP A 84 -8.64 22.65 -10.20
N ILE A 85 -9.60 22.08 -10.93
CA ILE A 85 -10.37 20.92 -10.47
C ILE A 85 -9.45 19.71 -10.28
N SER A 86 -8.56 19.47 -11.25
CA SER A 86 -7.57 18.38 -11.20
C SER A 86 -6.61 18.57 -10.03
N ASP A 87 -6.07 19.77 -9.86
CA ASP A 87 -5.16 20.09 -8.77
C ASP A 87 -5.86 20.04 -7.42
N ARG A 88 -7.14 20.44 -7.34
CA ARG A 88 -7.94 20.33 -6.12
C ARG A 88 -8.08 18.87 -5.69
N LEU A 89 -8.46 17.97 -6.60
CA LEU A 89 -8.56 16.54 -6.31
C LEU A 89 -7.21 15.98 -5.85
N LYS A 90 -6.15 16.31 -6.58
CA LYS A 90 -4.78 15.92 -6.26
C LYS A 90 -4.38 16.36 -4.86
N TYR A 91 -4.43 17.66 -4.56
CA TYR A 91 -4.00 18.17 -3.25
C TYR A 91 -4.95 17.75 -2.12
N GLY A 92 -6.22 17.48 -2.41
CA GLY A 92 -7.16 16.87 -1.46
C GLY A 92 -6.72 15.46 -1.03
N GLU A 93 -6.34 14.61 -1.97
CA GLU A 93 -5.81 13.26 -1.66
C GLU A 93 -4.54 13.35 -0.81
N ILE A 94 -3.59 14.24 -1.16
CA ILE A 94 -2.36 14.41 -0.37
C ILE A 94 -2.68 14.95 1.02
N ALA A 95 -3.50 16.01 1.12
CA ALA A 95 -3.88 16.62 2.38
C ALA A 95 -4.57 15.63 3.31
N TYR A 96 -5.35 14.68 2.78
CA TYR A 96 -6.06 13.68 3.57
C TYR A 96 -5.11 12.76 4.36
N GLU A 97 -3.89 12.53 3.84
CA GLU A 97 -2.88 11.71 4.54
C GLU A 97 -2.37 12.39 5.81
N TYR A 98 -2.36 13.72 5.84
CA TYR A 98 -1.88 14.53 6.97
C TYR A 98 -3.03 14.98 7.88
N HIS A 99 -4.16 15.38 7.28
CA HIS A 99 -5.28 16.07 7.93
C HIS A 99 -6.64 15.49 7.51
N PRO A 100 -6.93 14.20 7.79
CA PRO A 100 -8.10 13.51 7.26
C PRO A 100 -9.44 14.12 7.71
N GLU A 101 -9.51 14.65 8.94
CA GLU A 101 -10.74 15.22 9.47
C GLU A 101 -11.04 16.61 8.89
N ASP A 102 -10.02 17.43 8.65
CA ASP A 102 -10.19 18.75 8.02
C ASP A 102 -10.56 18.63 6.54
N VAL A 103 -9.96 17.67 5.81
CA VAL A 103 -10.34 17.41 4.42
C VAL A 103 -11.80 16.98 4.31
N LYS A 104 -12.26 16.03 5.15
CA LYS A 104 -13.67 15.62 5.19
C LYS A 104 -14.60 16.80 5.44
N LYS A 105 -14.22 17.70 6.35
CA LYS A 105 -15.02 18.88 6.67
C LYS A 105 -15.13 19.82 5.47
N ILE A 106 -14.02 20.11 4.79
CA ILE A 106 -14.00 20.94 3.58
C ILE A 106 -14.83 20.30 2.47
N GLU A 107 -14.72 18.99 2.26
CA GLU A 107 -15.52 18.27 1.26
C GLU A 107 -17.03 18.34 1.57
N GLN A 108 -17.42 18.19 2.84
CA GLN A 108 -18.81 18.32 3.27
C GLN A 108 -19.34 19.75 3.07
N GLU A 109 -18.56 20.77 3.42
CA GLU A 109 -18.91 22.17 3.18
C GLU A 109 -19.07 22.46 1.69
N PHE A 110 -18.21 21.89 0.85
CA PHE A 110 -18.27 22.02 -0.60
C PHE A 110 -19.53 21.36 -1.19
N GLN A 111 -19.82 20.11 -0.82
CA GLN A 111 -21.04 19.40 -1.24
C GLN A 111 -22.32 20.15 -0.83
N LEU A 112 -22.33 20.72 0.37
CA LEU A 112 -23.47 21.48 0.86
C LEU A 112 -23.65 22.82 0.13
N THR A 113 -22.57 23.41 -0.37
CA THR A 113 -22.60 24.63 -1.20
C THR A 113 -23.09 24.31 -2.61
N GLU A 114 -22.60 23.24 -3.22
CA GLU A 114 -23.05 22.76 -4.54
C GLU A 114 -24.54 22.40 -4.52
N ALA A 115 -25.00 21.69 -3.48
CA ALA A 115 -26.42 21.37 -3.31
C ALA A 115 -27.31 22.63 -3.20
N LYS A 116 -26.82 23.70 -2.55
CA LYS A 116 -27.55 24.98 -2.45
C LYS A 116 -27.63 25.70 -3.79
N LEU A 117 -26.54 25.72 -4.56
CA LEU A 117 -26.52 26.36 -5.87
C LEU A 117 -27.47 25.66 -6.84
N ASN A 118 -27.50 24.32 -6.84
CA ASN A 118 -28.44 23.55 -7.66
C ASN A 118 -29.91 23.82 -7.25
N LEU A 119 -30.19 23.93 -5.95
CA LEU A 119 -31.52 24.30 -5.45
C LEU A 119 -31.95 25.70 -5.92
N ASP A 120 -31.04 26.67 -5.96
CA ASP A 120 -31.33 28.04 -6.41
C ASP A 120 -31.55 28.12 -7.93
N GLU A 121 -30.85 27.30 -8.74
CA GLU A 121 -31.10 27.18 -10.18
C GLU A 121 -32.47 26.55 -10.46
N ASP A 122 -32.81 25.45 -9.78
CA ASP A 122 -34.11 24.79 -9.88
C ASP A 122 -35.25 25.73 -9.43
N PHE A 123 -35.03 26.50 -8.37
CA PHE A 123 -35.99 27.48 -7.87
C PHE A 123 -36.14 28.68 -8.80
N SER A 124 -35.06 29.16 -9.41
CA SER A 124 -35.08 30.24 -10.41
C SER A 124 -35.79 29.79 -11.69
N LEU A 125 -35.57 28.55 -12.12
CA LEU A 125 -36.28 27.93 -13.24
C LEU A 125 -37.78 27.79 -12.90
N ALA A 126 -38.12 27.34 -11.69
CA ALA A 126 -39.50 27.22 -11.24
C ALA A 126 -40.22 28.59 -11.18
N LEU A 127 -39.56 29.64 -10.71
CA LEU A 127 -40.10 31.01 -10.72
C LEU A 127 -40.30 31.54 -12.14
N TYR A 128 -39.35 31.29 -13.05
CA TYR A 128 -39.46 31.66 -14.45
C TYR A 128 -40.63 30.96 -15.15
N LEU A 129 -40.77 29.64 -14.94
CA LEU A 129 -41.89 28.85 -15.46
C LEU A 129 -43.23 29.35 -14.94
N ASN A 130 -43.32 29.69 -13.65
CA ASN A 130 -44.52 30.26 -13.04
C ASN A 130 -44.85 31.66 -13.60
N GLU A 131 -43.83 32.48 -13.90
CA GLU A 131 -44.03 33.78 -14.53
C GLU A 131 -44.51 33.66 -16.00
N LEU A 132 -44.01 32.67 -16.75
CA LEU A 132 -44.49 32.34 -18.09
C LEU A 132 -45.95 31.87 -18.08
N GLU A 133 -46.31 30.99 -17.14
CA GLU A 133 -47.70 30.53 -16.96
C GLU A 133 -48.63 31.71 -16.65
N ARG A 134 -48.18 32.63 -15.78
CA ARG A 134 -48.96 33.83 -15.43
C ARG A 134 -49.11 34.83 -16.57
N LYS A 135 -48.19 34.85 -17.54
CA LYS A 135 -48.25 35.71 -18.74
C LYS A 135 -49.11 35.11 -19.85
N GLY A 136 -49.63 33.89 -19.67
CA GLY A 136 -50.50 33.23 -20.64
C GLY A 136 -49.81 32.92 -21.97
N GLU A 137 -48.48 32.84 -21.98
CA GLU A 137 -47.73 32.39 -23.15
C GLU A 137 -47.87 30.86 -23.26
N PRO A 138 -48.34 30.32 -24.40
CA PRO A 138 -48.54 28.89 -24.54
C PRO A 138 -47.18 28.17 -24.53
N THR A 139 -47.04 27.23 -23.59
CA THR A 139 -45.85 26.42 -23.31
C THR A 139 -45.35 25.61 -24.52
N GLU A 140 -46.16 25.46 -25.56
CA GLU A 140 -45.87 24.71 -26.80
C GLU A 140 -44.72 25.28 -27.65
N LYS A 141 -44.20 26.49 -27.36
CA LYS A 141 -43.08 27.09 -28.13
C LYS A 141 -41.68 26.74 -27.62
N LEU A 142 -41.54 26.09 -26.47
CA LEU A 142 -40.23 25.76 -25.88
C LEU A 142 -39.71 24.38 -26.33
N GLU A 143 -40.57 23.38 -26.49
CA GLU A 143 -40.16 22.03 -26.96
C GLU A 143 -39.65 22.02 -28.42
N GLN A 144 -40.01 23.02 -29.24
CA GLN A 144 -39.53 23.13 -30.63
C GLN A 144 -38.15 23.79 -30.78
N LYS A 145 -37.55 24.31 -29.70
CA LYS A 145 -36.20 24.92 -29.77
C LYS A 145 -35.07 24.01 -29.32
N GLU A 146 -35.34 22.96 -28.55
CA GLU A 146 -34.31 21.96 -28.17
C GLU A 146 -34.00 20.97 -29.29
N THR A 147 -34.89 20.81 -30.28
CA THR A 147 -34.68 19.90 -31.42
C THR A 147 -33.94 20.54 -32.62
N HIS A 148 -33.46 21.79 -32.51
CA HIS A 148 -32.84 22.50 -33.63
C HIS A 148 -31.40 22.98 -33.39
N CYS A 149 -30.63 22.30 -32.53
CA CYS A 149 -29.19 22.56 -32.33
C CYS A 149 -28.26 21.36 -32.61
N GLU A 150 -28.77 20.23 -33.12
CA GLU A 150 -27.92 19.15 -33.63
C GLU A 150 -28.01 19.09 -35.16
N GLY A 151 -27.02 19.66 -35.83
CA GLY A 151 -26.80 19.41 -37.26
C GLY A 151 -26.40 20.65 -38.05
N GLN A 152 -25.12 21.02 -37.98
CA GLN A 152 -24.45 21.74 -39.07
C GLN A 152 -22.94 21.73 -38.84
N GLU A 153 -22.23 20.81 -39.52
CA GLU A 153 -20.86 21.04 -40.02
C GLU A 153 -20.45 19.92 -40.98
N GLN A 154 -20.69 20.14 -42.27
CA GLN A 154 -19.93 19.55 -43.38
C GLN A 154 -19.78 20.60 -44.48
N ASN A 155 -18.53 20.88 -44.87
CA ASN A 155 -18.06 21.21 -46.23
C ASN A 155 -16.52 21.31 -46.15
N GLU A 156 -15.81 20.26 -46.57
CA GLU A 156 -15.19 20.11 -47.90
C GLU A 156 -14.07 21.12 -48.22
N ILE A 157 -12.82 20.64 -48.21
CA ILE A 157 -11.76 21.10 -49.11
C ILE A 157 -11.11 19.88 -49.77
N LEU A 158 -11.08 19.95 -51.09
CA LEU A 158 -10.72 18.95 -52.08
C LEU A 158 -9.29 19.21 -52.57
N ILE A 159 -8.34 18.28 -52.41
CA ILE A 159 -7.05 18.30 -53.15
C ILE A 159 -6.62 16.86 -53.53
N VAL A 160 -6.96 16.52 -54.78
CA VAL A 160 -6.19 15.87 -55.87
C VAL A 160 -4.90 15.09 -55.55
N GLU A 161 -4.88 13.83 -55.98
CA GLU A 161 -3.73 12.89 -56.08
C GLU A 161 -2.65 13.33 -57.10
N PRO A 162 -1.48 12.67 -57.15
CA PRO A 162 -1.38 11.63 -58.18
C PRO A 162 -0.64 10.34 -57.78
N GLU A 163 -0.99 9.31 -58.54
CA GLU A 163 -0.53 7.93 -58.59
C GLU A 163 0.98 7.78 -58.85
N HIS A 164 1.55 6.66 -58.37
CA HIS A 164 2.58 5.93 -59.12
C HIS A 164 2.46 4.42 -58.91
N GLU A 165 2.27 3.73 -60.04
CA GLU A 165 2.35 2.29 -60.24
C GLU A 165 3.75 1.74 -59.90
N GLU A 166 3.83 0.52 -59.37
CA GLU A 166 4.82 -0.46 -59.84
C GLU A 166 4.39 -1.91 -59.58
N LYS A 167 4.76 -2.77 -60.53
CA LYS A 167 4.24 -4.12 -60.80
C LYS A 167 5.18 -5.22 -60.27
N HIS A 168 4.59 -6.27 -59.68
CA HIS A 168 4.87 -7.72 -59.85
C HIS A 168 6.25 -8.35 -59.45
N PRO A 169 6.37 -9.70 -59.28
CA PRO A 169 5.47 -10.72 -58.72
C PRO A 169 6.25 -11.78 -57.86
N PRO A 170 5.92 -13.11 -57.77
CA PRO A 170 5.72 -13.80 -56.49
C PRO A 170 6.74 -14.92 -56.20
N GLN A 171 6.75 -15.44 -54.96
CA GLN A 171 7.28 -16.79 -54.73
C GLN A 171 6.55 -17.51 -53.61
N GLU A 172 6.00 -18.67 -53.99
CA GLU A 172 5.43 -19.73 -53.16
C GLU A 172 6.50 -20.32 -52.23
N LEU A 173 6.12 -20.73 -51.01
CA LEU A 173 6.46 -22.07 -50.52
C LEU A 173 5.64 -22.50 -49.29
N GLU A 174 5.32 -23.78 -49.34
CA GLU A 174 4.38 -24.59 -48.55
C GLU A 174 4.76 -24.87 -47.08
N ARG A 175 3.72 -25.29 -46.31
CA ARG A 175 3.70 -26.37 -45.27
C ARG A 175 4.49 -26.12 -43.97
N ASN A 176 4.04 -26.43 -42.74
CA ASN A 176 3.01 -27.29 -42.12
C ASN A 176 2.60 -26.58 -40.80
N GLY A 177 1.39 -26.64 -40.24
CA GLY A 177 0.63 -27.83 -39.86
C GLY A 177 0.90 -28.22 -38.40
N THR A 178 0.31 -27.53 -37.42
CA THR A 178 -0.07 -28.13 -36.12
C THR A 178 -1.23 -27.34 -35.52
N ARG A 179 -2.40 -27.97 -35.56
CA ARG A 179 -3.67 -27.51 -35.01
C ARG A 179 -3.79 -28.14 -33.62
N LEU A 180 -3.73 -27.33 -32.58
CA LEU A 180 -4.18 -27.68 -31.23
C LEU A 180 -5.38 -26.81 -30.93
N GLU A 181 -6.50 -27.49 -30.71
CA GLU A 181 -7.79 -26.93 -30.33
C GLU A 181 -7.71 -26.51 -28.86
N GLU A 182 -7.65 -25.20 -28.61
CA GLU A 182 -8.05 -24.60 -27.34
C GLU A 182 -9.38 -23.88 -27.59
N GLN A 183 -10.45 -24.64 -27.40
CA GLN A 183 -11.81 -24.15 -27.31
C GLN A 183 -12.37 -24.73 -26.00
N GLU A 184 -13.15 -23.92 -25.28
CA GLU A 184 -13.84 -24.19 -24.00
C GLU A 184 -13.10 -23.72 -22.73
N GLN A 185 -13.44 -22.49 -22.27
CA GLN A 185 -13.79 -22.15 -20.87
C GLN A 185 -14.03 -20.64 -20.66
N ASN A 186 -14.76 -19.97 -21.56
CA ASN A 186 -15.18 -18.57 -21.37
C ASN A 186 -16.66 -18.37 -21.06
N ASP A 187 -17.51 -19.42 -21.16
CA ASP A 187 -18.96 -19.25 -21.04
C ASP A 187 -19.49 -19.28 -19.58
N ASP A 188 -18.70 -19.76 -18.61
CA ASP A 188 -19.06 -19.76 -17.17
C ASP A 188 -18.82 -18.39 -16.49
N LEU A 189 -18.24 -17.41 -17.21
CA LEU A 189 -17.71 -16.17 -16.63
C LEU A 189 -18.69 -14.99 -16.67
N ASP A 190 -19.53 -14.90 -17.69
CA ASP A 190 -20.55 -13.86 -17.82
C ASP A 190 -21.82 -14.15 -16.99
N GLU A 191 -21.98 -15.37 -16.48
CA GLU A 191 -23.09 -15.76 -15.61
C GLU A 191 -22.85 -15.33 -14.14
N LEU A 192 -21.59 -15.16 -13.74
CA LEU A 192 -21.23 -14.66 -12.40
C LEU A 192 -21.32 -13.13 -12.27
N GLU A 193 -21.24 -12.37 -13.38
CA GLU A 193 -21.45 -10.92 -13.38
C GLU A 193 -22.95 -10.53 -13.45
N ARG A 194 -23.82 -11.41 -13.94
CA ARG A 194 -25.28 -11.18 -13.98
C ARG A 194 -26.02 -11.52 -12.69
N ASN A 195 -25.38 -12.20 -11.74
CA ASN A 195 -25.98 -12.59 -10.47
C ASN A 195 -25.53 -11.69 -9.29
N GLU A 196 -25.44 -10.37 -9.49
CA GLU A 196 -25.61 -9.39 -8.40
C GLU A 196 -27.09 -9.31 -7.95
N GLU A 197 -27.75 -10.46 -7.88
CA GLU A 197 -29.05 -10.58 -7.23
C GLU A 197 -28.80 -10.43 -5.73
N ILE A 198 -29.39 -9.38 -5.18
CA ILE A 198 -29.41 -9.07 -3.75
C ILE A 198 -29.83 -10.35 -3.03
N VAL A 199 -28.93 -10.94 -2.24
CA VAL A 199 -29.26 -12.05 -1.34
C VAL A 199 -30.26 -11.51 -0.33
N LEU A 200 -31.55 -11.66 -0.61
CA LEU A 200 -32.65 -11.47 0.33
C LEU A 200 -32.56 -12.60 1.36
N ILE A 201 -31.80 -12.35 2.42
CA ILE A 201 -31.80 -13.22 3.59
C ILE A 201 -33.19 -13.10 4.22
N ASP A 202 -33.91 -14.22 4.24
CA ASP A 202 -35.25 -14.38 4.77
C ASP A 202 -35.35 -13.80 6.20
N SER A 203 -36.14 -12.74 6.37
CA SER A 203 -36.15 -11.85 7.56
C SER A 203 -36.94 -12.41 8.75
N SER A 204 -37.08 -13.73 8.85
CA SER A 204 -38.04 -14.38 9.75
C SER A 204 -37.52 -14.61 11.19
N GLN A 205 -36.44 -13.93 11.63
CA GLN A 205 -35.92 -14.00 13.01
C GLN A 205 -35.83 -12.65 13.75
N GLU A 206 -36.55 -11.60 13.33
CA GLU A 206 -36.69 -10.38 14.13
C GLU A 206 -37.79 -10.50 15.19
N LYS A 207 -37.54 -11.27 16.25
CA LYS A 207 -38.26 -11.11 17.54
C LYS A 207 -37.57 -11.89 18.64
N ALA A 208 -36.51 -11.31 19.20
CA ALA A 208 -36.26 -11.27 20.65
C ALA A 208 -34.96 -10.53 20.97
N VAL A 209 -34.99 -9.82 22.11
CA VAL A 209 -33.85 -9.40 22.93
C VAL A 209 -33.23 -8.01 22.61
N HIS A 210 -33.90 -6.98 23.12
CA HIS A 210 -33.25 -5.75 23.58
C HIS A 210 -32.56 -5.98 24.93
N SER A 211 -31.41 -6.66 24.93
CA SER A 211 -30.47 -6.65 26.06
C SER A 211 -29.15 -6.08 25.57
N ASN A 212 -28.67 -4.99 26.19
CA ASN A 212 -27.33 -4.40 26.08
C ASN A 212 -26.55 -4.83 24.82
N LYS A 213 -26.82 -4.14 23.70
CA LYS A 213 -26.26 -4.39 22.37
C LYS A 213 -24.73 -4.25 22.36
N VAL A 214 -24.02 -5.28 22.81
CA VAL A 214 -22.63 -5.50 22.42
C VAL A 214 -22.66 -5.71 20.91
N SER A 215 -22.01 -4.81 20.16
CA SER A 215 -21.88 -4.94 18.71
C SER A 215 -21.42 -6.37 18.37
N PRO A 216 -22.10 -7.10 17.48
CA PRO A 216 -21.71 -8.47 17.11
C PRO A 216 -20.24 -8.57 16.69
N LEU A 217 -19.70 -7.49 16.11
CA LEU A 217 -18.31 -7.38 15.69
C LEU A 217 -17.29 -7.39 16.85
N LYS A 218 -17.72 -7.16 18.10
CA LYS A 218 -16.86 -7.18 19.29
C LYS A 218 -16.78 -8.54 19.97
N GLN A 219 -17.60 -9.51 19.56
CA GLN A 219 -17.58 -10.84 20.15
C GLN A 219 -16.43 -11.66 19.56
N GLU A 220 -15.52 -12.14 20.41
CA GLU A 220 -14.32 -12.87 19.98
C GLU A 220 -14.63 -14.12 19.15
N ASP A 221 -15.70 -14.83 19.47
CA ASP A 221 -16.12 -16.01 18.69
C ASP A 221 -16.55 -15.63 17.27
N ILE A 222 -17.22 -14.48 17.10
CA ILE A 222 -17.62 -13.97 15.79
C ILE A 222 -16.37 -13.53 15.00
N LYS A 223 -15.44 -12.81 15.64
CA LYS A 223 -14.16 -12.42 15.03
C LYS A 223 -13.38 -13.64 14.57
N LYS A 224 -13.18 -14.62 15.45
CA LYS A 224 -12.47 -15.87 15.16
C LYS A 224 -13.11 -16.66 14.01
N ASN A 225 -14.44 -16.80 14.03
CA ASN A 225 -15.17 -17.47 12.95
C ASN A 225 -15.01 -16.74 11.61
N TYR A 226 -15.05 -15.41 11.63
CA TYR A 226 -14.82 -14.59 10.45
C TYR A 226 -13.39 -14.72 9.91
N HIS A 227 -12.37 -14.66 10.76
CA HIS A 227 -10.98 -14.84 10.36
C HIS A 227 -10.76 -16.23 9.75
N ASN A 228 -11.27 -17.28 10.39
CA ASN A 228 -11.18 -18.64 9.86
C ASN A 228 -11.85 -18.76 8.49
N ALA A 229 -13.08 -18.29 8.36
CA ALA A 229 -13.83 -18.31 7.10
C ALA A 229 -13.12 -17.56 5.97
N LEU A 230 -12.55 -16.38 6.24
CA LEU A 230 -11.82 -15.58 5.26
C LEU A 230 -10.63 -16.34 4.67
N PHE A 231 -9.78 -16.91 5.53
CA PHE A 231 -8.59 -17.62 5.07
C PHE A 231 -8.92 -19.02 4.55
N ASP A 232 -9.89 -19.73 5.11
CA ASP A 232 -10.31 -21.04 4.60
C ASP A 232 -10.96 -20.93 3.22
N TRP A 233 -11.73 -19.85 2.98
CA TRP A 233 -12.21 -19.49 1.66
C TRP A 233 -11.05 -19.28 0.68
N ALA A 234 -10.06 -18.46 1.05
CA ALA A 234 -8.89 -18.21 0.20
C ALA A 234 -8.07 -19.49 -0.07
N LYS A 235 -7.96 -20.39 0.92
CA LYS A 235 -7.31 -21.70 0.79
C LYS A 235 -7.99 -22.59 -0.26
N GLY A 236 -9.31 -22.51 -0.37
CA GLY A 236 -10.10 -23.32 -1.28
C GLY A 236 -10.12 -22.82 -2.73
N LEU A 237 -9.56 -21.65 -3.02
CA LEU A 237 -9.54 -21.09 -4.37
C LEU A 237 -8.32 -21.54 -5.18
N HIS A 238 -8.52 -21.65 -6.50
CA HIS A 238 -7.40 -21.73 -7.43
C HIS A 238 -6.57 -20.42 -7.37
N PRO A 239 -5.23 -20.49 -7.46
CA PRO A 239 -4.36 -19.32 -7.39
C PRO A 239 -4.75 -18.18 -8.32
N ASP A 240 -5.10 -18.48 -9.58
CA ASP A 240 -5.50 -17.45 -10.56
C ASP A 240 -6.86 -16.81 -10.24
N VAL A 241 -7.76 -17.52 -9.54
CA VAL A 241 -9.07 -16.98 -9.13
C VAL A 241 -8.89 -15.98 -7.99
N LEU A 242 -8.08 -16.32 -6.99
CA LEU A 242 -7.74 -15.39 -5.90
C LEU A 242 -7.05 -14.14 -6.44
N GLU A 243 -6.08 -14.32 -7.34
CA GLU A 243 -5.38 -13.22 -8.02
C GLU A 243 -6.35 -12.29 -8.75
N ARG A 244 -7.31 -12.85 -9.51
CA ARG A 244 -8.33 -12.08 -10.22
C ARG A 244 -9.19 -11.24 -9.28
N TYR A 245 -9.63 -11.79 -8.15
CA TYR A 245 -10.42 -11.03 -7.18
C TYR A 245 -9.62 -9.87 -6.56
N ILE A 246 -8.37 -10.13 -6.17
CA ILE A 246 -7.49 -9.10 -5.58
C ILE A 246 -7.19 -8.01 -6.61
N ASN A 247 -6.83 -8.38 -7.85
CA ASN A 247 -6.58 -7.43 -8.92
C ASN A 247 -7.82 -6.60 -9.25
N LYS A 248 -9.02 -7.19 -9.28
CA LYS A 248 -10.28 -6.46 -9.46
C LYS A 248 -10.50 -5.39 -8.39
N ILE A 249 -10.19 -5.70 -7.12
CA ILE A 249 -10.28 -4.72 -6.02
C ILE A 249 -9.22 -3.63 -6.19
N ILE A 250 -7.99 -4.02 -6.53
CA ILE A 250 -6.91 -3.07 -6.75
C ILE A 250 -7.25 -2.11 -7.89
N ASP A 251 -7.58 -2.64 -9.06
CA ASP A 251 -7.79 -1.84 -10.27
C ASP A 251 -9.02 -0.95 -10.20
N LYS A 252 -10.10 -1.41 -9.56
CA LYS A 252 -11.36 -0.64 -9.49
C LYS A 252 -11.44 0.30 -8.30
N LYS A 253 -10.73 0.03 -7.20
CA LYS A 253 -10.92 0.75 -5.93
C LYS A 253 -9.63 1.29 -5.32
N TYR A 254 -8.47 0.71 -5.66
CA TYR A 254 -7.19 1.08 -5.10
C TYR A 254 -6.35 1.95 -6.04
N THR A 255 -6.21 1.61 -7.31
CA THR A 255 -5.39 2.39 -8.26
C THR A 255 -6.03 3.76 -8.47
N PRO A 256 -5.31 4.88 -8.22
CA PRO A 256 -5.88 6.19 -8.48
C PRO A 256 -6.03 6.42 -9.98
N LEU A 257 -6.88 7.38 -10.34
CA LEU A 257 -7.11 7.78 -11.72
C LEU A 257 -5.82 8.26 -12.42
N LEU A 258 -4.86 8.82 -11.65
CA LEU A 258 -3.59 9.34 -12.16
C LEU A 258 -2.38 8.68 -11.45
N PRO A 259 -1.61 7.81 -12.13
CA PRO A 259 -0.49 7.06 -11.54
C PRO A 259 0.61 7.94 -10.94
N THR A 260 0.86 9.11 -11.53
CA THR A 260 1.98 10.01 -11.19
C THR A 260 1.91 10.62 -9.79
N PHE A 261 0.73 10.59 -9.16
CA PHE A 261 0.47 11.23 -7.87
C PHE A 261 0.04 10.23 -6.79
N SER A 262 0.19 8.94 -7.07
CA SER A 262 -0.21 7.90 -6.15
C SER A 262 0.82 7.66 -5.04
N PHE A 263 0.45 7.90 -3.79
CA PHE A 263 1.15 7.30 -2.64
C PHE A 263 0.76 5.82 -2.42
N ARG A 264 -0.11 5.26 -3.27
CA ARG A 264 -0.56 3.86 -3.22
C ARG A 264 0.47 2.94 -3.87
N GLN A 265 1.62 2.85 -3.20
CA GLN A 265 2.81 2.13 -3.68
C GLN A 265 2.66 0.60 -3.69
N ARG A 266 1.57 0.05 -3.15
CA ARG A 266 1.38 -1.40 -2.98
C ARG A 266 0.73 -2.11 -4.18
N THR A 267 0.25 -1.38 -5.19
CA THR A 267 -0.37 -1.97 -6.39
C THR A 267 0.56 -2.96 -7.09
N GLU A 268 1.71 -2.49 -7.56
CA GLU A 268 2.66 -3.31 -8.32
C GLU A 268 3.32 -4.41 -7.46
N PRO A 269 3.79 -4.13 -6.22
CA PRO A 269 4.35 -5.20 -5.37
C PRO A 269 3.38 -6.34 -5.11
N VAL A 270 2.09 -6.05 -4.88
CA VAL A 270 1.08 -7.10 -4.62
C VAL A 270 0.77 -7.90 -5.89
N LYS A 271 0.63 -7.23 -7.03
CA LYS A 271 0.42 -7.90 -8.33
C LYS A 271 1.59 -8.80 -8.69
N GLU A 272 2.82 -8.32 -8.52
CA GLU A 272 4.02 -9.10 -8.79
C GLU A 272 4.11 -10.31 -7.85
N TYR A 273 3.85 -10.11 -6.56
CA TYR A 273 3.81 -11.23 -5.61
C TYR A 273 2.77 -12.28 -6.01
N LEU A 274 1.56 -11.87 -6.39
CA LEU A 274 0.53 -12.81 -6.85
C LEU A 274 1.02 -13.63 -8.05
N ARG A 275 1.65 -12.98 -9.04
CA ARG A 275 2.19 -13.65 -10.23
C ARG A 275 3.29 -14.66 -9.89
N MET A 276 4.15 -14.34 -8.92
CA MET A 276 5.29 -15.18 -8.52
C MET A 276 4.89 -16.33 -7.58
N SER A 277 3.85 -16.15 -6.77
CA SER A 277 3.41 -17.08 -5.72
C SER A 277 2.34 -18.08 -6.18
N LYS A 278 2.27 -18.43 -7.48
CA LYS A 278 1.22 -19.32 -8.02
C LYS A 278 1.20 -20.71 -7.39
N ASN A 279 2.34 -21.18 -6.88
CA ASN A 279 2.45 -22.48 -6.23
C ASN A 279 2.15 -22.42 -4.71
N ASP A 280 1.93 -21.23 -4.17
CA ASP A 280 1.62 -21.06 -2.75
C ASP A 280 0.13 -21.30 -2.49
N ARG A 281 -0.17 -21.74 -1.26
CA ARG A 281 -1.55 -21.88 -0.81
C ARG A 281 -2.24 -20.52 -0.73
N GLY A 282 -3.49 -20.44 -1.19
CA GLY A 282 -4.23 -19.18 -1.27
C GLY A 282 -4.41 -18.45 0.06
N ASP A 283 -4.54 -19.19 1.17
CA ASP A 283 -4.59 -18.60 2.51
C ASP A 283 -3.26 -17.93 2.91
N ASN A 284 -2.14 -18.58 2.62
CA ASN A 284 -0.82 -18.00 2.89
C ASN A 284 -0.53 -16.80 1.98
N ARG A 285 -0.99 -16.83 0.71
CA ARG A 285 -0.88 -15.68 -0.22
C ARG A 285 -1.67 -14.48 0.29
N LEU A 286 -2.92 -14.69 0.70
CA LEU A 286 -3.74 -13.62 1.26
C LEU A 286 -3.15 -13.08 2.57
N ALA A 287 -2.68 -13.97 3.45
CA ALA A 287 -2.04 -13.58 4.71
C ALA A 287 -0.78 -12.75 4.48
N TYR A 288 0.05 -13.12 3.50
CA TYR A 288 1.20 -12.32 3.08
C TYR A 288 0.79 -10.92 2.64
N ILE A 289 -0.17 -10.81 1.73
CA ILE A 289 -0.64 -9.53 1.19
C ILE A 289 -1.20 -8.66 2.29
N LEU A 290 -1.94 -9.21 3.25
CA LEU A 290 -2.47 -8.43 4.36
C LEU A 290 -1.35 -7.99 5.33
N SER A 291 -0.35 -8.84 5.54
CA SER A 291 0.74 -8.60 6.50
C SER A 291 1.88 -7.71 5.98
N SER A 292 2.10 -7.65 4.65
CA SER A 292 3.18 -6.87 4.04
C SER A 292 2.89 -5.36 3.93
N GLY A 293 1.74 -4.91 4.44
CA GLY A 293 1.42 -3.48 4.54
C GLY A 293 2.25 -2.80 5.61
N SER A 294 2.67 -1.55 5.35
CA SER A 294 3.33 -0.70 6.35
C SER A 294 2.43 -0.39 7.56
N GLN A 295 1.12 -0.42 7.36
CA GLN A 295 0.09 -0.22 8.38
C GLN A 295 -0.89 -1.40 8.37
N GLU A 296 -1.32 -1.83 9.55
CA GLU A 296 -2.27 -2.94 9.69
C GLU A 296 -3.65 -2.58 9.12
N ASP A 297 -4.03 -1.31 9.22
CA ASP A 297 -5.24 -0.72 8.64
C ASP A 297 -4.96 0.06 7.35
N GLY A 298 -3.87 -0.24 6.63
CA GLY A 298 -3.57 0.44 5.37
C GLY A 298 -4.74 0.38 4.38
N ALA A 299 -4.88 1.41 3.54
CA ALA A 299 -6.03 1.56 2.63
C ALA A 299 -6.28 0.33 1.75
N LEU A 300 -5.23 -0.33 1.23
CA LEU A 300 -5.40 -1.57 0.47
C LEU A 300 -6.00 -2.70 1.32
N ASN A 301 -5.52 -2.88 2.56
CA ASN A 301 -6.01 -3.93 3.44
C ASN A 301 -7.51 -3.72 3.75
N GLN A 302 -7.92 -2.47 4.03
CA GLN A 302 -9.34 -2.16 4.24
C GLN A 302 -10.19 -2.47 3.01
N LEU A 303 -9.72 -2.12 1.81
CA LEU A 303 -10.42 -2.42 0.56
C LEU A 303 -10.49 -3.91 0.28
N LEU A 304 -9.43 -4.67 0.56
CA LEU A 304 -9.42 -6.13 0.42
C LEU A 304 -10.40 -6.77 1.39
N VAL A 305 -10.34 -6.42 2.68
CA VAL A 305 -11.26 -6.94 3.69
C VAL A 305 -12.71 -6.61 3.30
N LYS A 306 -13.01 -5.36 2.95
CA LYS A 306 -14.34 -4.94 2.51
C LYS A 306 -14.80 -5.63 1.23
N GLY A 307 -13.91 -5.78 0.24
CA GLY A 307 -14.23 -6.34 -1.07
C GLY A 307 -14.37 -7.86 -1.09
N LEU A 308 -13.63 -8.57 -0.24
CA LEU A 308 -13.65 -10.03 -0.17
C LEU A 308 -14.75 -10.56 0.75
N THR A 309 -15.15 -9.81 1.79
CA THR A 309 -16.18 -10.23 2.75
C THR A 309 -17.48 -10.71 2.10
N PRO A 310 -18.08 -9.99 1.12
CA PRO A 310 -19.30 -10.46 0.47
C PRO A 310 -19.12 -11.80 -0.27
N LEU A 311 -17.95 -12.06 -0.84
CA LEU A 311 -17.66 -13.31 -1.55
C LEU A 311 -17.58 -14.50 -0.59
N ILE A 312 -17.04 -14.28 0.61
CA ILE A 312 -16.96 -15.30 1.66
C ILE A 312 -18.36 -15.61 2.18
N LEU A 313 -19.18 -14.60 2.45
CA LEU A 313 -20.54 -14.78 2.99
C LEU A 313 -21.48 -15.55 2.05
N ARG A 314 -21.23 -15.50 0.72
CA ARG A 314 -21.94 -16.32 -0.26
C ARG A 314 -21.64 -17.82 -0.12
N LYS A 315 -20.45 -18.17 0.36
CA LYS A 315 -20.01 -19.58 0.55
C LYS A 315 -20.23 -20.06 1.97
N GLN A 316 -20.06 -19.19 2.96
CA GLN A 316 -20.15 -19.50 4.37
C GLN A 316 -20.86 -18.38 5.11
N SER A 317 -22.09 -18.64 5.55
CA SER A 317 -22.87 -17.66 6.30
C SER A 317 -22.25 -17.42 7.68
N ILE A 318 -22.04 -16.14 8.01
CA ILE A 318 -21.61 -15.69 9.32
C ILE A 318 -22.63 -14.65 9.77
N PRO A 319 -23.69 -15.05 10.48
CA PRO A 319 -24.85 -14.19 10.75
C PRO A 319 -24.49 -12.84 11.37
N GLY A 320 -23.51 -12.81 12.29
CA GLY A 320 -23.04 -11.58 12.92
C GLY A 320 -22.41 -10.58 11.93
N ILE A 321 -21.64 -11.06 10.96
CA ILE A 321 -21.03 -10.22 9.92
C ILE A 321 -22.08 -9.80 8.88
N ALA A 322 -22.95 -10.73 8.46
CA ALA A 322 -24.03 -10.42 7.52
C ALA A 322 -24.96 -9.32 8.05
N LEU A 323 -25.37 -9.42 9.32
CA LEU A 323 -26.17 -8.40 10.00
C LEU A 323 -25.41 -7.07 10.11
N ALA A 324 -24.10 -7.11 10.36
CA ALA A 324 -23.26 -5.92 10.44
C ALA A 324 -23.12 -5.19 9.09
N ILE A 325 -23.11 -5.91 7.98
CA ILE A 325 -23.14 -5.32 6.63
C ILE A 325 -24.53 -4.69 6.38
N GLN A 326 -25.60 -5.42 6.68
CA GLN A 326 -26.97 -4.94 6.45
C GLN A 326 -27.26 -3.63 7.20
N ASN A 327 -26.77 -3.49 8.43
CA ASN A 327 -26.95 -2.28 9.24
C ASN A 327 -25.83 -1.23 9.08
N LYS A 328 -24.91 -1.41 8.12
CA LYS A 328 -23.75 -0.55 7.83
C LYS A 328 -22.72 -0.41 8.97
N SER A 329 -22.83 -1.21 10.03
CA SER A 329 -21.85 -1.19 11.12
C SER A 329 -20.53 -1.83 10.71
N PHE A 330 -20.51 -2.73 9.73
CA PHE A 330 -19.27 -3.29 9.19
C PHE A 330 -18.38 -2.19 8.60
N GLU A 331 -18.95 -1.32 7.76
CA GLU A 331 -18.23 -0.18 7.16
C GLU A 331 -17.77 0.82 8.22
N GLN A 332 -18.60 1.11 9.22
CA GLN A 332 -18.24 2.02 10.31
C GLN A 332 -17.06 1.49 11.16
N ASN A 333 -16.89 0.17 11.22
CA ASN A 333 -15.84 -0.49 12.01
C ASN A 333 -14.74 -1.13 11.13
N ILE A 334 -14.64 -0.76 9.85
CA ILE A 334 -13.74 -1.42 8.89
C ILE A 334 -12.27 -1.36 9.34
N VAL A 335 -11.85 -0.26 9.99
CA VAL A 335 -10.49 -0.08 10.50
C VAL A 335 -10.16 -1.12 11.58
N GLU A 336 -11.02 -1.28 12.59
CA GLU A 336 -10.83 -2.27 13.67
C GLU A 336 -10.81 -3.69 13.11
N ILE A 337 -11.78 -4.04 12.27
CA ILE A 337 -11.89 -5.36 11.64
C ILE A 337 -10.64 -5.68 10.81
N THR A 338 -10.13 -4.69 10.08
CA THR A 338 -8.93 -4.86 9.25
C THR A 338 -7.70 -5.12 10.11
N ARG A 339 -7.52 -4.37 11.21
CA ARG A 339 -6.42 -4.61 12.17
C ARG A 339 -6.50 -6.01 12.77
N ASP A 340 -7.70 -6.46 13.15
CA ASP A 340 -7.90 -7.81 13.70
C ASP A 340 -7.54 -8.91 12.69
N VAL A 341 -7.99 -8.76 11.44
CA VAL A 341 -7.67 -9.69 10.35
C VAL A 341 -6.17 -9.72 10.07
N VAL A 342 -5.49 -8.58 10.03
CA VAL A 342 -4.04 -8.50 9.79
C VAL A 342 -3.25 -9.05 10.96
N SER A 343 -3.65 -8.75 12.20
CA SER A 343 -3.07 -9.34 13.41
C SER A 343 -3.20 -10.87 13.39
N PHE A 344 -4.36 -11.38 12.97
CA PHE A 344 -4.57 -12.81 12.78
C PHE A 344 -3.66 -13.38 11.67
N ALA A 345 -3.52 -12.71 10.53
CA ALA A 345 -2.63 -13.10 9.43
C ALA A 345 -1.15 -13.20 9.87
N LYS A 346 -0.71 -12.32 10.78
CA LYS A 346 0.65 -12.33 11.31
C LYS A 346 0.87 -13.43 12.36
N LYS A 347 -0.10 -13.64 13.26
CA LYS A 347 0.09 -14.44 14.48
C LYS A 347 -0.33 -15.90 14.37
N ASP A 348 -1.26 -16.23 13.49
CA ASP A 348 -1.75 -17.60 13.38
C ASP A 348 -0.64 -18.52 12.83
N ASN A 349 -0.43 -19.64 13.53
CA ASN A 349 0.67 -20.57 13.25
C ASN A 349 0.51 -21.33 11.92
N ARG A 350 -0.65 -21.25 11.26
CA ARG A 350 -0.86 -21.84 9.93
C ARG A 350 -0.16 -21.08 8.82
N PHE A 351 0.26 -19.83 9.06
CA PHE A 351 0.93 -18.99 8.09
C PHE A 351 2.44 -19.02 8.30
N THR A 352 3.17 -19.24 7.21
CA THR A 352 4.64 -19.39 7.24
C THR A 352 5.34 -18.39 6.32
N HIS A 353 4.70 -17.29 5.96
CA HIS A 353 5.28 -16.27 5.07
C HIS A 353 6.22 -15.32 5.83
N THR A 354 7.07 -14.56 5.11
CA THR A 354 8.15 -13.72 5.68
C THR A 354 7.72 -12.54 6.56
N PHE A 355 6.42 -12.36 6.79
CA PHE A 355 5.86 -11.33 7.67
C PHE A 355 5.01 -11.92 8.81
N SER A 356 4.83 -13.25 8.86
CA SER A 356 4.17 -13.93 9.98
C SER A 356 5.16 -14.17 11.11
N ASP A 357 4.69 -14.27 12.35
CA ASP A 357 5.53 -14.52 13.52
C ASP A 357 6.33 -15.83 13.36
N MET A 358 5.70 -16.87 12.81
CA MET A 358 6.36 -18.13 12.49
C MET A 358 7.42 -17.95 11.40
N GLY A 359 7.09 -17.28 10.29
CA GLY A 359 8.04 -17.06 9.19
C GLY A 359 9.24 -16.22 9.62
N ASN A 360 9.00 -15.16 10.39
CA ASN A 360 10.04 -14.33 11.01
C ASN A 360 11.00 -15.16 11.86
N SER A 361 10.43 -16.01 12.72
CA SER A 361 11.19 -16.91 13.59
C SER A 361 12.05 -17.88 12.78
N LEU A 362 11.49 -18.45 11.71
CA LEU A 362 12.22 -19.35 10.82
C LEU A 362 13.39 -18.64 10.14
N VAL A 363 13.21 -17.41 9.63
CA VAL A 363 14.29 -16.63 9.00
C VAL A 363 15.42 -16.34 9.99
N TYR A 364 15.12 -15.86 11.20
CA TYR A 364 16.17 -15.62 12.20
C TYR A 364 16.88 -16.91 12.62
N ARG A 365 16.12 -17.99 12.82
CA ARG A 365 16.69 -19.29 13.13
C ARG A 365 17.62 -19.78 12.02
N ALA A 366 17.22 -19.63 10.76
CA ALA A 366 18.05 -19.97 9.60
C ALA A 366 19.38 -19.21 9.62
N ILE A 367 19.34 -17.91 9.91
CA ILE A 367 20.53 -17.04 10.02
C ILE A 367 21.47 -17.55 11.11
N TYR A 368 20.98 -17.75 12.34
CA TYR A 368 21.83 -18.11 13.47
C TYR A 368 22.36 -19.54 13.37
N GLU A 369 21.54 -20.50 12.92
CA GLU A 369 22.00 -21.87 12.70
C GLU A 369 23.01 -21.96 11.56
N TRP A 370 22.79 -21.22 10.47
CA TRP A 370 23.77 -21.18 9.37
C TRP A 370 25.09 -20.59 9.83
N VAL A 371 25.07 -19.50 10.59
CA VAL A 371 26.29 -18.89 11.12
C VAL A 371 27.02 -19.80 12.12
N ASP A 372 26.30 -20.56 12.95
CA ASP A 372 26.90 -21.60 13.80
C ASP A 372 27.52 -22.75 13.00
N SER A 373 27.05 -23.03 11.79
CA SER A 373 27.65 -24.07 10.94
C SER A 373 28.97 -23.64 10.28
N LEU A 374 29.29 -22.33 10.26
CA LEU A 374 30.52 -21.83 9.66
C LEU A 374 31.75 -22.16 10.51
N THR A 375 32.88 -22.41 9.86
CA THR A 375 34.17 -22.41 10.57
C THR A 375 34.45 -21.03 11.14
N GLU A 376 35.17 -20.96 12.27
CA GLU A 376 35.56 -19.69 12.89
C GLU A 376 36.24 -18.76 11.87
N LYS A 377 37.13 -19.30 11.04
CA LYS A 377 37.82 -18.55 9.99
C LYS A 377 36.85 -17.97 8.96
N SER A 378 35.88 -18.75 8.49
CA SER A 378 34.86 -18.30 7.53
C SER A 378 33.99 -17.20 8.13
N PHE A 379 33.54 -17.38 9.38
CA PHE A 379 32.72 -16.39 10.07
C PHE A 379 33.50 -15.08 10.33
N GLN A 380 34.73 -15.15 10.84
CA GLN A 380 35.56 -13.96 11.01
C GLN A 380 35.82 -13.23 9.67
N SER A 381 36.01 -13.98 8.58
CA SER A 381 36.16 -13.40 7.24
C SER A 381 34.90 -12.66 6.80
N LEU A 382 33.72 -13.24 7.04
CA LEU A 382 32.43 -12.61 6.77
C LEU A 382 32.33 -11.27 7.52
N ILE A 383 32.56 -11.27 8.84
CA ILE A 383 32.50 -10.07 9.69
C ILE A 383 33.50 -9.00 9.24
N LYS A 384 34.76 -9.37 8.98
CA LYS A 384 35.79 -8.44 8.50
C LYS A 384 35.41 -7.82 7.15
N SER A 385 34.79 -8.58 6.26
CA SER A 385 34.32 -8.08 4.97
C SER A 385 33.16 -7.09 5.13
N SER A 386 32.23 -7.36 6.05
CA SER A 386 31.09 -6.47 6.37
C SER A 386 31.58 -5.17 7.00
N LEU A 387 32.51 -5.24 7.96
CA LEU A 387 33.15 -4.08 8.56
C LEU A 387 33.85 -3.21 7.52
N LYS A 388 34.62 -3.82 6.60
CA LYS A 388 35.28 -3.09 5.52
C LYS A 388 34.27 -2.35 4.63
N GLN A 389 33.18 -3.01 4.25
CA GLN A 389 32.12 -2.38 3.45
C GLN A 389 31.45 -1.22 4.20
N TYR A 390 31.16 -1.43 5.48
CA TYR A 390 30.62 -0.39 6.35
C TYR A 390 31.55 0.82 6.47
N GLU A 391 32.84 0.59 6.73
CA GLU A 391 33.86 1.65 6.85
C GLU A 391 33.99 2.47 5.56
N THR A 392 33.81 1.86 4.38
CA THR A 392 33.81 2.61 3.11
C THR A 392 32.60 3.54 2.95
N LYS A 393 31.49 3.29 3.66
CA LYS A 393 30.29 4.13 3.62
C LYS A 393 30.34 5.31 4.59
N ILE A 394 31.26 5.30 5.54
CA ILE A 394 31.39 6.38 6.54
C ILE A 394 32.52 7.32 6.17
N TRP A 395 32.21 8.61 6.14
CA TRP A 395 33.19 9.68 5.99
C TRP A 395 34.06 9.80 7.25
N GLY A 396 35.24 9.19 7.23
CA GLY A 396 36.28 9.36 8.24
C GLY A 396 36.66 8.05 8.94
N GLY A 397 37.88 7.57 8.69
CA GLY A 397 38.42 6.33 9.26
C GLY A 397 38.53 6.31 10.80
N TYR A 398 38.35 7.45 11.47
CA TYR A 398 38.37 7.55 12.94
C TYR A 398 37.15 6.94 13.64
N TRP A 399 35.96 6.99 13.03
CA TRP A 399 34.74 6.42 13.65
C TRP A 399 34.63 4.89 13.44
N GLY A 400 35.21 4.38 12.35
CA GLY A 400 35.22 2.94 12.06
C GLY A 400 36.13 2.11 12.97
N SER A 401 37.24 2.69 13.44
CA SER A 401 38.27 1.95 14.20
C SER A 401 37.80 1.51 15.59
N SER A 402 37.07 2.37 16.32
CA SER A 402 36.49 2.03 17.64
C SER A 402 35.53 0.85 17.53
N LYS A 403 34.67 0.87 16.51
CA LYS A 403 33.63 -0.16 16.30
C LYS A 403 34.19 -1.48 15.83
N ARG A 404 35.23 -1.46 15.00
CA ARG A 404 35.99 -2.66 14.65
C ARG A 404 36.52 -3.37 15.90
N ILE A 405 37.11 -2.62 16.85
CA ILE A 405 37.65 -3.20 18.09
C ILE A 405 36.54 -3.85 18.91
N GLU A 406 35.39 -3.19 19.06
CA GLU A 406 34.22 -3.72 19.76
C GLU A 406 33.71 -5.02 19.10
N VAL A 407 33.48 -4.99 17.78
CA VAL A 407 32.98 -6.13 17.01
C VAL A 407 33.97 -7.31 17.04
N GLU A 408 35.26 -7.05 16.86
CA GLU A 408 36.31 -8.08 16.93
C GLU A 408 36.46 -8.64 18.36
N GLY A 409 36.10 -7.87 19.39
CA GLY A 409 35.99 -8.34 20.78
C GLY A 409 34.96 -9.46 20.92
N TYR A 410 33.78 -9.31 20.32
CA TYR A 410 32.74 -10.34 20.38
C TYR A 410 33.15 -11.67 19.74
N LEU A 411 34.06 -11.65 18.76
CA LEU A 411 34.53 -12.86 18.07
C LEU A 411 35.45 -13.74 18.91
N LYS A 412 36.07 -13.21 19.96
CA LYS A 412 37.09 -13.94 20.76
C LYS A 412 36.49 -14.83 21.86
N GLU A 413 35.31 -14.49 22.35
CA GLU A 413 34.76 -15.06 23.59
C GLU A 413 33.44 -15.83 23.40
N ASN A 414 32.94 -15.87 22.17
CA ASN A 414 31.61 -16.34 21.85
C ASN A 414 31.60 -17.30 20.65
N CYS A 415 30.66 -18.24 20.64
CA CYS A 415 30.35 -18.98 19.40
C CYS A 415 29.79 -18.02 18.34
N ASN A 416 29.83 -18.44 17.07
CA ASN A 416 29.49 -17.58 15.95
C ASN A 416 28.08 -16.95 16.07
N SER A 417 27.03 -17.72 16.41
CA SER A 417 25.69 -17.16 16.55
C SER A 417 25.59 -16.14 17.68
N LYS A 418 26.28 -16.38 18.79
CA LYS A 418 26.27 -15.49 19.94
C LYS A 418 27.02 -14.19 19.62
N ALA A 419 28.18 -14.30 18.98
CA ALA A 419 28.92 -13.13 18.51
C ALA A 419 28.07 -12.30 17.55
N LEU A 420 27.40 -12.94 16.59
CA LEU A 420 26.48 -12.27 15.66
C LEU A 420 25.33 -11.56 16.40
N ALA A 421 24.68 -12.25 17.34
CA ALA A 421 23.59 -11.68 18.11
C ALA A 421 24.04 -10.46 18.93
N MET A 422 25.22 -10.53 19.56
CA MET A 422 25.81 -9.39 20.30
C MET A 422 26.11 -8.20 19.37
N ILE A 423 26.64 -8.46 18.16
CA ILE A 423 26.85 -7.42 17.14
C ILE A 423 25.53 -6.73 16.80
N PHE A 424 24.47 -7.51 16.55
CA PHE A 424 23.16 -6.97 16.19
C PHE A 424 22.48 -6.22 17.34
N MET A 425 22.64 -6.68 18.59
CA MET A 425 21.98 -6.07 19.75
C MET A 425 22.66 -4.76 20.20
N ASN A 426 23.99 -4.67 20.13
CA ASN A 426 24.74 -3.57 20.73
C ASN A 426 25.09 -2.42 19.75
N ASN A 427 24.98 -2.62 18.44
CA ASN A 427 25.25 -1.57 17.44
C ASN A 427 24.04 -0.66 17.16
N ILE A 428 23.39 -0.15 18.21
CA ILE A 428 22.19 0.71 18.12
C ILE A 428 22.50 2.00 17.34
N GLU A 429 23.68 2.57 17.55
CA GLU A 429 24.09 3.84 16.95
C GLU A 429 24.40 3.72 15.44
N ILE A 430 24.44 2.50 14.89
CA ILE A 430 24.95 2.26 13.55
C ILE A 430 24.10 1.21 12.81
N PRO A 431 22.92 1.60 12.32
CA PRO A 431 22.08 0.75 11.48
C PRO A 431 22.80 0.21 10.24
N ALA A 432 23.75 0.98 9.69
CA ALA A 432 24.46 0.65 8.46
C ALA A 432 25.33 -0.61 8.54
N LEU A 433 25.94 -0.90 9.70
CA LEU A 433 26.74 -2.14 9.87
C LEU A 433 25.82 -3.35 9.93
N ASN A 434 24.73 -3.28 10.72
CA ASN A 434 23.73 -4.33 10.82
C ASN A 434 23.12 -4.63 9.44
N GLU A 435 22.82 -3.59 8.66
CA GLU A 435 22.33 -3.73 7.29
C GLU A 435 23.34 -4.46 6.38
N CYS A 436 24.61 -4.05 6.38
CA CYS A 436 25.64 -4.70 5.56
C CYS A 436 25.81 -6.17 5.93
N LEU A 437 25.83 -6.47 7.23
CA LEU A 437 26.03 -7.82 7.74
C LEU A 437 24.81 -8.71 7.45
N PHE A 438 23.60 -8.23 7.75
CA PHE A 438 22.35 -8.95 7.47
C PHE A 438 22.23 -9.27 5.98
N THR A 439 22.44 -8.28 5.12
CA THR A 439 22.40 -8.45 3.65
C THR A 439 23.36 -9.53 3.19
N LYS A 440 24.64 -9.46 3.61
CA LYS A 440 25.65 -10.46 3.25
C LYS A 440 25.32 -11.86 3.71
N ILE A 441 24.73 -12.02 4.90
CA ILE A 441 24.32 -13.33 5.41
C ILE A 441 23.18 -13.90 4.56
N ILE A 442 22.14 -13.11 4.31
CA ILE A 442 21.01 -13.54 3.46
C ILE A 442 21.53 -13.95 2.07
N GLU A 443 22.35 -13.13 1.43
CA GLU A 443 22.91 -13.44 0.11
C GLU A 443 23.78 -14.71 0.11
N ALA A 444 24.57 -14.93 1.16
CA ALA A 444 25.39 -16.14 1.29
C ALA A 444 24.53 -17.40 1.41
N ILE A 445 23.50 -17.37 2.28
CA ILE A 445 22.55 -18.48 2.43
C ILE A 445 21.81 -18.74 1.12
N LYS A 446 21.33 -17.69 0.43
CA LYS A 446 20.68 -17.83 -0.88
C LYS A 446 21.61 -18.47 -1.91
N LYS A 447 22.87 -18.07 -1.93
CA LYS A 447 23.87 -18.62 -2.85
C LYS A 447 24.13 -20.11 -2.58
N GLU A 448 24.26 -20.51 -1.32
CA GLU A 448 24.44 -21.92 -0.93
C GLU A 448 23.19 -22.76 -1.18
N PHE A 449 22.00 -22.18 -1.01
CA PHE A 449 20.75 -22.83 -1.39
C PHE A 449 20.74 -23.09 -2.91
N ILE A 450 21.02 -22.08 -3.73
CA ILE A 450 21.00 -22.22 -5.20
C ILE A 450 22.08 -23.20 -5.71
N SER A 451 23.23 -23.32 -5.05
CA SER A 451 24.31 -24.21 -5.50
C SER A 451 23.94 -25.69 -5.44
N GLY A 452 22.96 -26.08 -4.62
CA GLY A 452 22.56 -27.48 -4.48
C GLY A 452 23.52 -28.33 -3.63
N GLU A 453 24.64 -27.76 -3.16
CA GLU A 453 25.70 -28.49 -2.45
C GLU A 453 25.24 -29.05 -1.09
N TYR A 454 24.17 -28.49 -0.53
CA TYR A 454 23.60 -28.88 0.76
C TYR A 454 22.15 -29.36 0.61
N PRO A 455 21.90 -30.66 0.32
CA PRO A 455 20.56 -31.19 0.13
C PRO A 455 19.64 -30.99 1.34
N LYS A 456 20.20 -30.98 2.55
CA LYS A 456 19.44 -30.71 3.79
C LYS A 456 18.82 -29.32 3.81
N MET A 457 19.48 -28.31 3.23
CA MET A 457 18.93 -26.95 3.14
C MET A 457 17.66 -26.91 2.28
N HIS A 458 17.59 -27.72 1.22
CA HIS A 458 16.43 -27.78 0.34
C HIS A 458 15.21 -28.45 0.97
N GLN A 459 15.42 -29.24 2.03
CA GLN A 459 14.35 -29.94 2.74
C GLN A 459 13.78 -29.08 3.88
N ASP A 460 14.58 -28.18 4.45
CA ASP A 460 14.18 -27.37 5.59
C ASP A 460 13.48 -26.08 5.16
N LEU A 461 12.26 -25.88 5.68
CA LEU A 461 11.39 -24.76 5.36
C LEU A 461 12.07 -23.41 5.62
N LYS A 462 12.90 -23.30 6.65
CA LYS A 462 13.53 -22.01 7.02
C LYS A 462 14.48 -21.49 5.95
N TYR A 463 15.19 -22.37 5.25
CA TYR A 463 16.07 -21.98 4.16
C TYR A 463 15.31 -21.72 2.85
N LYS A 464 14.18 -22.39 2.62
CA LYS A 464 13.26 -22.04 1.53
C LYS A 464 12.76 -20.60 1.67
N LEU A 465 12.36 -20.20 2.88
CA LEU A 465 11.95 -18.81 3.16
C LEU A 465 13.07 -17.80 2.89
N ILE A 466 14.33 -18.15 3.18
CA ILE A 466 15.48 -17.30 2.84
C ILE A 466 15.69 -17.24 1.30
N ALA A 467 15.49 -18.36 0.59
CA ALA A 467 15.59 -18.39 -0.87
C ALA A 467 14.57 -17.44 -1.52
N ASP A 468 13.34 -17.41 -0.99
CA ASP A 468 12.26 -16.54 -1.43
C ASP A 468 12.33 -15.11 -0.85
N PHE A 469 13.27 -14.85 0.07
CA PHE A 469 13.43 -13.56 0.73
C PHE A 469 13.83 -12.47 -0.28
N ASN A 470 13.03 -11.41 -0.34
CA ASN A 470 13.27 -10.24 -1.17
C ASN A 470 13.94 -9.14 -0.33
N LEU A 471 15.25 -8.94 -0.52
CA LEU A 471 16.02 -7.95 0.22
C LEU A 471 15.51 -6.50 0.05
N LYS A 472 14.86 -6.16 -1.06
CA LYS A 472 14.30 -4.82 -1.25
C LYS A 472 13.05 -4.60 -0.41
N GLU A 473 12.27 -5.65 -0.19
CA GLU A 473 10.95 -5.57 0.46
C GLU A 473 11.02 -5.94 1.95
N HIS A 474 11.76 -6.99 2.30
CA HIS A 474 11.71 -7.59 3.64
C HIS A 474 12.78 -7.02 4.58
N LYS A 475 13.91 -6.55 4.05
CA LYS A 475 15.10 -6.20 4.86
C LYS A 475 14.80 -5.22 5.99
N ASP A 476 14.10 -4.12 5.70
CA ASP A 476 13.87 -3.07 6.70
C ASP A 476 13.02 -3.58 7.85
N PHE A 477 11.97 -4.36 7.55
CA PHE A 477 11.15 -5.02 8.57
C PHE A 477 11.97 -5.92 9.51
N TYR A 478 12.89 -6.72 8.96
CA TYR A 478 13.76 -7.56 9.78
C TYR A 478 14.77 -6.74 10.57
N LEU A 479 15.42 -5.74 9.97
CA LEU A 479 16.38 -4.89 10.68
C LEU A 479 15.74 -4.14 11.85
N THR A 480 14.52 -3.63 11.70
CA THR A 480 13.78 -2.97 12.79
C THR A 480 13.49 -3.92 13.96
N ASN A 481 13.22 -5.20 13.68
CA ASN A 481 12.88 -6.19 14.71
C ASN A 481 14.08 -6.97 15.25
N LEU A 482 15.24 -6.86 14.62
CA LEU A 482 16.43 -7.70 14.81
C LEU A 482 16.84 -7.84 16.27
N ARG A 483 16.88 -6.72 17.02
CA ARG A 483 17.32 -6.69 18.43
C ARG A 483 16.33 -7.35 19.38
N MET A 484 15.04 -7.12 19.13
CA MET A 484 13.97 -7.51 20.04
C MET A 484 13.44 -8.91 19.74
N HIS A 485 13.85 -9.49 18.61
CA HIS A 485 13.40 -10.81 18.23
C HIS A 485 13.93 -11.88 19.18
N HIS A 486 13.06 -12.80 19.61
CA HIS A 486 13.39 -13.80 20.62
C HIS A 486 14.52 -14.76 20.19
N GLU A 487 14.62 -15.09 18.89
CA GLU A 487 15.75 -15.89 18.37
C GLU A 487 17.10 -15.17 18.52
N THR A 488 17.13 -13.85 18.38
CA THR A 488 18.34 -13.04 18.63
C THR A 488 18.70 -13.06 20.11
N ILE A 489 17.71 -12.85 20.98
CA ILE A 489 17.90 -12.89 22.43
C ILE A 489 18.37 -14.27 22.87
N ALA A 490 17.77 -15.34 22.35
CA ALA A 490 18.16 -16.72 22.63
C ALA A 490 19.59 -17.02 22.15
N ALA A 491 19.96 -16.56 20.96
CA ALA A 491 21.33 -16.70 20.45
C ALA A 491 22.36 -15.95 21.31
N ALA A 492 22.03 -14.74 21.78
CA ALA A 492 22.89 -13.98 22.69
C ALA A 492 23.03 -14.64 24.07
N ALA A 493 21.98 -15.32 24.55
CA ALA A 493 21.96 -16.02 25.84
C ALA A 493 22.64 -17.40 25.82
N LYS A 494 23.08 -17.92 24.67
CA LYS A 494 23.79 -19.22 24.60
C LYS A 494 25.05 -19.19 25.49
N ASN A 495 25.23 -20.20 26.33
CA ASN A 495 26.45 -20.35 27.12
C ASN A 495 27.59 -20.88 26.23
N SER A 496 28.77 -20.25 26.29
CA SER A 496 29.95 -20.62 25.49
C SER A 496 30.56 -21.99 25.85
N HIS A 497 29.91 -22.79 26.70
CA HIS A 497 30.46 -24.01 27.30
C HIS A 497 30.27 -25.30 26.50
N SER A 498 29.61 -25.31 25.33
CA SER A 498 29.39 -26.56 24.58
C SER A 498 30.48 -26.95 23.57
N VAL A 499 31.49 -26.10 23.32
CA VAL A 499 32.51 -26.37 22.29
C VAL A 499 33.60 -27.34 22.76
N ALA A 500 33.72 -27.61 24.07
CA ALA A 500 34.80 -28.46 24.60
C ALA A 500 34.57 -29.98 24.47
N LEU A 501 33.38 -30.45 24.05
CA LEU A 501 33.04 -31.89 24.10
C LEU A 501 33.10 -32.64 22.76
N ASN A 502 33.24 -31.96 21.61
CA ASN A 502 33.20 -32.63 20.30
C ASN A 502 34.56 -32.77 19.59
N ASN A 503 35.67 -32.36 20.21
CA ASN A 503 37.03 -32.56 19.66
C ASN A 503 37.78 -33.75 20.32
N LEU A 504 37.04 -34.71 20.89
CA LEU A 504 37.56 -35.97 21.43
C LEU A 504 36.85 -37.17 20.78
N VAL A 505 36.95 -37.31 19.45
CA VAL A 505 36.78 -38.59 18.74
C VAL A 505 37.75 -38.65 17.57
#